data_AF-A0A920NFK6-F1
#
_entry.id   AF-A0A920NFK6-F1
#
_cell.length_a   1.000
_cell.length_b   1.000
_cell.length_c   1.000
_cell.angle_alpha   90.00
_cell.angle_beta   90.00
_cell.angle_gamma   90.00
#
_symmetry.space_group_name_H-M   'P 1'
#
loop_
_entity.id
_entity.type
_entity.pdbx_description
1 polymer ?
#
loop_
_entity_poly.entity_id
_entity_poly.type
_entity_poly.pdbx_seq_one_letter_code
_entity_poly.pdbx_strand_id
1 'polypeptide(L)'
;MYIMGSTVGAVCMPSRGMMLTGRTLWRIDEPDLGDWSLWPQMLRESGYHTYGIGKWHNERESFFRCFADGAETFFGGMSDHYAVPVHDYDPSGKFPEENARVGQGFSTDIFAKAAVEFLHQYSGQEPFCLYVAFTAPHDPRTPPREFAYNPGKI
;
A
#
# COMPACT_ATOMS: atom_id res chain seq x y z
N MET A 1 -19.39 15.14 -8.53
CA MET A 1 -19.13 13.75 -8.97
C MET A 1 -19.37 12.85 -7.76
N TYR A 2 -20.50 12.15 -7.70
CA TYR A 2 -20.74 11.13 -6.68
C TYR A 2 -20.20 9.81 -7.22
N ILE A 3 -19.14 9.28 -6.61
CA ILE A 3 -18.64 7.95 -6.91
C ILE A 3 -19.27 7.01 -5.89
N MET A 4 -20.04 6.02 -6.35
CA MET A 4 -20.61 5.00 -5.48
C MET A 4 -19.46 4.21 -4.82
N GLY A 5 -19.10 4.58 -3.59
CA GLY A 5 -17.93 4.04 -2.88
C GLY A 5 -16.97 5.10 -2.33
N SER A 6 -17.25 6.40 -2.47
CA SER A 6 -16.48 7.45 -1.81
C SER A 6 -17.27 8.74 -1.59
N THR A 7 -16.97 9.44 -0.51
CA THR A 7 -17.43 10.81 -0.23
C THR A 7 -16.38 11.87 -0.57
N VAL A 8 -15.19 11.47 -1.07
CA VAL A 8 -14.04 12.34 -1.34
C VAL A 8 -13.47 12.10 -2.75
N GLY A 9 -12.69 13.05 -3.28
CA GLY A 9 -12.03 12.88 -4.59
C GLY A 9 -10.97 11.76 -4.59
N ALA A 10 -10.38 11.49 -3.42
CA ALA A 10 -9.38 10.44 -3.21
C ALA A 10 -10.01 9.06 -3.01
N VAL A 11 -10.83 8.59 -3.96
CA VAL A 11 -11.71 7.39 -3.87
C VAL A 11 -11.02 6.11 -3.37
N CYS A 12 -9.72 5.98 -3.62
CA CYS A 12 -8.96 4.82 -3.17
C CYS A 12 -8.80 4.72 -1.65
N MET A 13 -8.81 5.84 -0.91
CA MET A 13 -8.76 5.83 0.56
C MET A 13 -10.00 5.14 1.18
N PRO A 14 -11.25 5.55 0.88
CA PRO A 14 -12.46 4.85 1.30
C PRO A 14 -12.48 3.38 0.89
N SER A 15 -12.10 3.11 -0.36
CA SER A 15 -12.12 1.76 -0.91
C SER A 15 -11.20 0.81 -0.14
N ARG A 16 -10.03 1.30 0.27
CA ARG A 16 -9.09 0.57 1.12
C ARG A 16 -9.63 0.42 2.53
N GLY A 17 -10.20 1.48 3.11
CA GLY A 17 -10.86 1.40 4.41
C GLY A 17 -11.96 0.33 4.46
N MET A 18 -12.82 0.28 3.44
CA MET A 18 -13.86 -0.76 3.33
C MET A 18 -13.27 -2.16 3.21
N MET A 19 -12.22 -2.33 2.39
CA MET A 19 -11.53 -3.61 2.20
C MET A 19 -10.85 -4.09 3.49
N LEU A 20 -10.20 -3.19 4.22
CA LEU A 20 -9.45 -3.51 5.44
C LEU A 20 -10.36 -3.85 6.62
N THR A 21 -11.46 -3.10 6.76
CA THR A 21 -12.42 -3.25 7.88
C THR A 21 -13.53 -4.25 7.60
N GLY A 22 -13.78 -4.62 6.33
CA GLY A 22 -14.94 -5.40 5.91
C GLY A 22 -16.27 -4.63 6.03
N ARG A 23 -16.23 -3.29 6.13
CA ARG A 23 -17.40 -2.43 6.35
C ARG A 23 -17.75 -1.62 5.10
N THR A 24 -19.00 -1.20 5.03
CA THR A 24 -19.48 -0.30 3.97
C THR A 24 -18.99 1.13 4.21
N LEU A 25 -18.96 1.95 3.14
CA LEU A 25 -18.60 3.38 3.16
C LEU A 25 -19.20 4.17 4.34
N TRP A 26 -20.47 3.91 4.67
CA TRP A 26 -21.20 4.62 5.73
C TRP A 26 -20.85 4.18 7.17
N ARG A 27 -19.92 3.24 7.32
CA ARG A 27 -19.56 2.58 8.57
C ARG A 27 -18.05 2.51 8.78
N ILE A 28 -17.27 3.23 7.99
CA ILE A 28 -15.83 3.37 8.15
C ILE A 28 -15.50 4.78 8.57
N ASP A 29 -14.52 4.89 9.45
CA ASP A 29 -13.97 6.15 9.91
C ASP A 29 -12.76 6.47 9.03
N GLU A 30 -12.90 7.32 8.02
CA GLU A 30 -11.80 7.67 7.12
C GLU A 30 -11.08 8.95 7.58
N PRO A 31 -9.74 9.05 7.48
CA PRO A 31 -8.77 8.02 7.07
C PRO A 31 -8.28 7.08 8.19
N ASP A 32 -8.67 7.33 9.44
CA ASP A 32 -8.17 6.71 10.70
C ASP A 32 -8.39 5.19 10.76
N LEU A 33 -9.53 4.74 10.22
CA LEU A 33 -10.11 3.41 10.36
C LEU A 33 -10.56 3.08 11.79
N GLY A 34 -10.52 4.07 12.70
CA GLY A 34 -11.01 3.97 14.07
C GLY A 34 -10.41 2.77 14.81
N ASP A 35 -11.15 2.23 15.77
CA ASP A 35 -10.75 1.04 16.54
C ASP A 35 -11.22 -0.28 15.91
N TRP A 36 -11.54 -0.27 14.61
CA TRP A 36 -11.97 -1.49 13.93
C TRP A 36 -10.82 -2.49 13.80
N SER A 37 -11.09 -3.76 14.09
CA SER A 37 -10.18 -4.85 13.74
C SER A 37 -10.02 -4.92 12.22
N LEU A 38 -8.78 -4.78 11.75
CA LEU A 38 -8.44 -4.86 10.33
C LEU A 38 -8.02 -6.29 9.99
N TRP A 39 -8.39 -6.81 8.82
CA TRP A 39 -8.09 -8.21 8.49
C TRP A 39 -6.58 -8.56 8.56
N PRO A 40 -5.61 -7.68 8.20
CA PRO A 40 -4.20 -8.03 8.37
C PRO A 40 -3.80 -8.06 9.86
N GLN A 41 -4.31 -7.12 10.66
CA GLN A 41 -4.11 -7.12 12.12
C GLN A 41 -4.61 -8.44 12.73
N MET A 42 -5.80 -8.91 12.33
CA MET A 42 -6.35 -10.17 12.83
C MET A 42 -5.47 -11.38 12.46
N LEU A 43 -4.87 -11.38 11.26
CA LEU A 43 -3.91 -12.42 10.86
C LEU A 43 -2.65 -12.35 11.74
N ARG A 44 -2.12 -11.16 11.97
CA ARG A 44 -0.96 -10.94 12.86
C ARG A 44 -1.23 -11.48 14.27
N GLU A 45 -2.35 -11.11 14.85
CA GLU A 45 -2.79 -11.58 16.18
C GLU A 45 -3.02 -13.10 16.22
N SER A 46 -3.33 -13.72 15.07
CA SER A 46 -3.47 -15.17 14.91
C SER A 46 -2.14 -15.89 14.62
N GLY A 47 -1.01 -15.19 14.70
CA GLY A 47 0.33 -15.77 14.55
C GLY A 47 0.91 -15.71 13.14
N TYR A 48 0.32 -14.95 12.21
CA TYR A 48 0.93 -14.73 10.90
C TYR A 48 2.03 -13.66 10.97
N HIS A 49 3.11 -13.86 10.23
CA HIS A 49 4.02 -12.76 9.90
C HIS A 49 3.38 -11.87 8.82
N THR A 50 3.03 -10.64 9.17
CA THR A 50 2.34 -9.70 8.27
C THR A 50 3.32 -8.68 7.70
N TYR A 51 3.38 -8.61 6.37
CA TYR A 51 4.32 -7.77 5.64
C TYR A 51 3.59 -6.85 4.65
N GLY A 52 3.80 -5.53 4.75
CA GLY A 52 3.13 -4.53 3.92
C GLY A 52 4.06 -3.86 2.89
N ILE A 53 3.62 -3.78 1.63
CA ILE A 53 4.35 -3.15 0.51
C ILE A 53 3.45 -2.25 -0.32
N GLY A 54 3.97 -1.08 -0.71
CA GLY A 54 3.32 -0.19 -1.66
C GLY A 54 2.27 0.71 -1.01
N LYS A 55 1.20 1.02 -1.75
CA LYS A 55 0.26 2.08 -1.36
C LYS A 55 -0.61 1.67 -0.16
N TRP A 56 -0.58 2.48 0.89
CA TRP A 56 -1.48 2.38 2.05
C TRP A 56 -2.65 3.36 1.96
N HIS A 57 -2.38 4.67 1.95
CA HIS A 57 -3.38 5.73 1.74
C HIS A 57 -4.53 5.79 2.78
N ASN A 58 -4.29 5.25 3.97
CA ASN A 58 -5.02 5.48 5.22
C ASN A 58 -4.03 6.01 6.28
N GLU A 59 -4.48 6.25 7.52
CA GLU A 59 -3.57 6.76 8.58
C GLU A 59 -2.37 5.85 8.82
N ARG A 60 -1.21 6.44 9.14
CA ARG A 60 0.07 5.71 9.23
C ARG A 60 0.07 4.73 10.41
N GLU A 61 -0.58 5.10 11.50
CA GLU A 61 -0.78 4.28 12.70
C GLU A 61 -1.56 3.00 12.37
N SER A 62 -2.56 3.09 11.48
CA SER A 62 -3.33 1.92 11.06
C SER A 62 -2.52 0.90 10.26
N PHE A 63 -1.46 1.34 9.56
CA PHE A 63 -0.50 0.45 8.90
C PHE A 63 0.31 -0.33 9.94
N PHE A 64 0.81 0.35 10.98
CA PHE A 64 1.57 -0.30 12.06
C PHE A 64 0.74 -1.31 12.87
N ARG A 65 -0.57 -1.06 13.04
CA ARG A 65 -1.49 -2.05 13.63
C ARG A 65 -1.59 -3.32 12.78
N CYS A 66 -1.57 -3.17 11.46
CA CYS A 66 -1.75 -4.26 10.50
C CYS A 66 -0.51 -5.13 10.32
N PHE A 67 0.67 -4.52 10.19
CA PHE A 67 1.86 -5.20 9.70
C PHE A 67 2.95 -5.23 10.76
N ALA A 68 3.61 -6.38 10.88
CA ALA A 68 4.75 -6.57 11.77
C ALA A 68 6.07 -6.07 11.15
N ASP A 69 6.11 -6.00 9.81
CA ASP A 69 7.24 -5.56 9.00
C ASP A 69 6.74 -5.03 7.64
N GLY A 70 7.62 -4.47 6.81
CA GLY A 70 7.27 -3.96 5.49
C GLY A 70 8.45 -3.34 4.75
N ALA A 71 8.20 -2.93 3.51
CA ALA A 71 9.15 -2.19 2.70
C ALA A 71 8.44 -1.36 1.64
N GLU A 72 9.11 -0.32 1.15
CA GLU A 72 8.65 0.51 0.03
C GLU A 72 7.19 1.00 0.23
N THR A 73 6.86 1.43 1.45
CA THR A 73 5.47 1.80 1.80
C THR A 73 5.18 3.23 1.34
N PHE A 74 4.10 3.42 0.59
CA PHE A 74 3.66 4.73 0.11
C PHE A 74 2.35 5.16 0.81
N PHE A 75 2.42 6.20 1.63
CA PHE A 75 1.25 6.71 2.37
C PHE A 75 0.40 7.73 1.59
N GLY A 76 0.88 8.20 0.43
CA GLY A 76 0.19 9.22 -0.35
C GLY A 76 -0.88 8.67 -1.31
N GLY A 77 -1.50 9.60 -2.04
CA GLY A 77 -2.53 9.32 -3.04
C GLY A 77 -1.97 9.16 -4.44
N MET A 78 -1.76 10.28 -5.13
CA MET A 78 -1.19 10.34 -6.47
C MET A 78 0.32 10.58 -6.38
N SER A 79 1.12 10.00 -7.27
CA SER A 79 2.56 10.25 -7.34
C SER A 79 3.09 9.94 -8.74
N ASP A 80 4.21 10.56 -9.12
CA ASP A 80 4.99 10.17 -10.29
C ASP A 80 5.56 8.76 -10.06
N HIS A 81 5.29 7.85 -11.00
CA HIS A 81 5.76 6.47 -10.91
C HIS A 81 7.29 6.32 -10.92
N TYR A 82 8.05 7.33 -11.36
CA TYR A 82 9.51 7.34 -11.29
C TYR A 82 10.07 8.07 -10.06
N ALA A 83 9.21 8.65 -9.22
CA ALA A 83 9.62 9.43 -8.06
C ALA A 83 8.67 9.22 -6.87
N VAL A 84 8.17 7.99 -6.69
CA VAL A 84 7.25 7.66 -5.61
C VAL A 84 7.94 7.84 -4.24
N PRO A 85 7.40 8.64 -3.31
CA PRO A 85 7.94 8.76 -1.97
C PRO A 85 7.56 7.50 -1.20
N VAL A 86 8.57 6.80 -0.69
CA VAL A 86 8.42 5.52 -0.02
C VAL A 86 9.12 5.56 1.33
N HIS A 87 8.56 4.81 2.28
CA HIS A 87 9.09 4.64 3.62
C HIS A 87 9.59 3.21 3.79
N ASP A 88 10.75 3.10 4.43
CA ASP A 88 11.19 1.86 5.06
C ASP A 88 10.37 1.59 6.31
N TYR A 89 10.29 0.33 6.75
CA TYR A 89 9.55 -0.01 7.94
C TYR A 89 10.23 0.52 9.21
N ASP A 90 9.49 1.25 10.05
CA ASP A 90 9.95 1.72 11.35
C ASP A 90 9.27 0.92 12.47
N PRO A 91 10.01 0.08 13.21
CA PRO A 91 9.47 -0.71 14.31
C PRO A 91 8.89 0.11 15.47
N SER A 92 9.18 1.42 15.54
CA SER A 92 8.54 2.35 16.50
C SER A 92 7.12 2.74 16.10
N GLY A 93 6.68 2.36 14.90
CA GLY A 93 5.36 2.69 14.35
C GLY A 93 5.24 4.12 13.87
N LYS A 94 6.35 4.86 13.79
CA LYS A 94 6.40 6.25 13.34
C LYS A 94 6.92 6.31 11.91
N PHE A 95 6.13 6.90 11.02
CA PHE A 95 6.52 7.05 9.62
C PHE A 95 6.45 8.53 9.26
N PRO A 96 7.31 9.42 9.79
CA PRO A 96 7.19 10.85 9.54
C PRO A 96 7.57 11.19 8.08
N GLU A 97 7.12 12.34 7.56
CA GLU A 97 7.29 12.67 6.13
C GLU A 97 8.76 12.86 5.75
N GLU A 98 9.56 13.40 6.66
CA GLU A 98 11.00 13.59 6.49
C GLU A 98 11.79 12.29 6.33
N ASN A 99 11.23 11.15 6.73
CA ASN A 99 11.83 9.84 6.54
C ASN A 99 11.49 9.22 5.17
N ALA A 100 10.63 9.87 4.38
CA ALA A 100 10.33 9.40 3.03
C ALA A 100 11.57 9.55 2.14
N ARG A 101 11.89 8.50 1.38
CA ARG A 101 12.89 8.53 0.31
C ARG A 101 12.24 8.42 -1.05
N VAL A 102 12.91 8.93 -2.08
CA VAL A 102 12.45 8.75 -3.47
C VAL A 102 12.80 7.34 -3.93
N GLY A 103 11.78 6.56 -4.25
CA GLY A 103 11.92 5.21 -4.79
C GLY A 103 12.74 5.19 -6.09
N GLN A 104 13.62 4.20 -6.22
CA GLN A 104 14.54 4.09 -7.36
C GLN A 104 13.98 3.16 -8.44
N GLY A 105 13.52 3.74 -9.54
CA GLY A 105 12.93 3.01 -10.67
C GLY A 105 11.44 3.25 -10.82
N PHE A 106 10.79 2.45 -11.66
CA PHE A 106 9.35 2.55 -11.85
C PHE A 106 8.62 1.90 -10.65
N SER A 107 7.55 2.51 -10.15
CA SER A 107 6.88 2.08 -8.92
C SER A 107 6.45 0.62 -8.92
N THR A 108 6.03 0.08 -10.08
CA THR A 108 5.70 -1.35 -10.19
C THR A 108 6.91 -2.23 -9.92
N ASP A 109 8.07 -1.88 -10.46
CA ASP A 109 9.31 -2.65 -10.29
C ASP A 109 9.79 -2.57 -8.84
N ILE A 110 9.69 -1.39 -8.22
CA ILE A 110 10.03 -1.16 -6.81
C ILE A 110 9.23 -2.12 -5.92
N PHE A 111 7.89 -2.11 -6.04
CA PHE A 111 7.04 -2.93 -5.19
C PHE A 111 7.13 -4.43 -5.51
N ALA A 112 7.26 -4.79 -6.79
CA ALA A 112 7.41 -6.18 -7.19
C ALA A 112 8.74 -6.77 -6.70
N LYS A 113 9.84 -6.00 -6.80
CA LYS A 113 11.15 -6.41 -6.31
C LYS A 113 11.13 -6.63 -4.80
N ALA A 114 10.58 -5.69 -4.03
CA ALA A 114 10.45 -5.83 -2.58
C ALA A 114 9.61 -7.07 -2.20
N ALA A 115 8.53 -7.36 -2.93
CA ALA A 115 7.71 -8.55 -2.70
C ALA A 115 8.49 -9.86 -2.98
N VAL A 116 9.25 -9.90 -4.07
CA VAL A 116 10.11 -11.04 -4.43
C VAL A 116 11.23 -11.23 -3.41
N GLU A 117 11.86 -10.14 -2.95
CA GLU A 117 12.89 -10.16 -1.92
C GLU A 117 12.35 -10.73 -0.61
N PHE A 118 11.17 -10.29 -0.16
CA PHE A 118 10.49 -10.87 1.01
C PHE A 118 10.29 -12.38 0.84
N LEU A 119 9.73 -12.83 -0.29
CA LEU A 119 9.47 -14.26 -0.55
C LEU A 119 10.74 -15.11 -0.55
N HIS A 120 11.89 -14.55 -0.95
CA HIS A 120 13.18 -15.24 -0.91
C HIS A 120 13.84 -15.24 0.47
N GLN A 121 13.65 -14.18 1.25
CA GLN A 121 14.31 -13.98 2.54
C GLN A 121 13.51 -14.55 3.71
N TYR A 122 12.20 -14.69 3.56
CA TYR A 122 11.34 -15.18 4.62
C TYR A 122 11.70 -16.62 5.00
N SER A 123 12.21 -16.77 6.22
CA SER A 123 12.65 -18.06 6.78
C SER A 123 11.93 -18.41 8.10
N GLY A 124 10.85 -17.69 8.43
CA GLY A 124 10.01 -17.97 9.59
C GLY A 124 9.34 -19.35 9.50
N GLN A 125 8.90 -19.87 10.65
CA GLN A 125 8.13 -21.12 10.70
C GLN A 125 6.62 -20.86 10.67
N GLU A 126 6.24 -19.63 11.02
CA GLU A 126 4.88 -19.15 10.98
C GLU A 126 4.40 -18.92 9.53
N PRO A 127 3.10 -19.00 9.25
CA PRO A 127 2.58 -18.59 7.95
C PRO A 127 2.73 -17.06 7.80
N PHE A 128 2.86 -16.58 6.57
CA PHE A 128 2.93 -15.15 6.30
C PHE A 128 1.69 -14.62 5.57
N CYS A 129 1.45 -13.32 5.71
CA CYS A 129 0.53 -12.54 4.93
C CYS A 129 1.31 -11.41 4.26
N LEU A 130 1.40 -11.45 2.93
CA LEU A 130 2.05 -10.41 2.13
C LEU A 130 0.99 -9.55 1.44
N TYR A 131 0.93 -8.27 1.81
CA TYR A 131 0.05 -7.29 1.17
C TYR A 131 0.87 -6.43 0.21
N VAL A 132 0.59 -6.54 -1.10
CA VAL A 132 1.28 -5.77 -2.14
C VAL A 132 0.28 -4.88 -2.87
N ALA A 133 0.39 -3.57 -2.68
CA ALA A 133 -0.52 -2.60 -3.28
C ALA A 133 0.19 -1.71 -4.31
N PHE A 134 0.13 -2.12 -5.58
CA PHE A 134 0.66 -1.32 -6.68
C PHE A 134 -0.04 0.04 -6.82
N THR A 135 0.72 1.05 -7.23
CA THR A 135 0.18 2.38 -7.58
C THR A 135 -0.21 2.47 -9.05
N ALA A 136 0.50 1.81 -9.96
CA ALA A 136 0.12 1.76 -11.37
C ALA A 136 -1.20 0.99 -11.53
N PRO A 137 -2.12 1.40 -12.43
CA PRO A 137 -2.00 2.43 -13.45
C PRO A 137 -2.64 3.78 -13.03
N HIS A 138 -2.58 4.14 -11.74
CA HIS A 138 -3.08 5.43 -11.28
C HIS A 138 -2.41 6.58 -12.03
N ASP A 139 -3.07 7.73 -12.12
CA ASP A 139 -2.43 8.88 -12.77
C ASP A 139 -1.16 9.31 -12.00
N PRO A 140 -0.15 9.85 -12.72
CA PRO A 140 -0.09 10.01 -14.17
C PRO A 140 0.14 8.67 -14.89
N ARG A 141 -0.64 8.40 -15.95
CA ARG A 141 -0.45 7.19 -16.78
C ARG A 141 0.84 7.27 -17.58
N THR A 142 1.91 6.74 -17.01
CA THR A 142 3.25 6.70 -17.63
C THR A 142 3.73 5.26 -17.76
N PRO A 143 3.27 4.48 -18.75
CA PRO A 143 3.74 3.10 -18.91
C PRO A 143 5.27 3.08 -19.10
N PRO A 144 5.99 2.10 -18.53
CA PRO A 144 7.40 1.90 -18.82
C PRO A 144 7.64 1.82 -20.34
N ARG A 145 8.81 2.25 -20.80
CA ARG A 145 9.13 2.39 -22.23
C ARG A 145 8.81 1.14 -23.06
N GLU A 146 9.01 -0.05 -22.50
CA GLU A 146 8.74 -1.33 -23.15
C GLU A 146 7.25 -1.61 -23.38
N PHE A 147 6.37 -1.03 -22.56
CA PHE A 147 4.91 -1.13 -22.66
C PHE A 147 4.25 0.13 -23.24
N ALA A 148 5.05 1.14 -23.62
CA ALA A 148 4.54 2.35 -24.23
C ALA A 148 3.86 2.04 -25.56
N TYR A 149 2.70 2.66 -25.80
CA TYR A 149 1.96 2.50 -27.05
C TYR A 149 2.84 2.87 -28.25
N ASN A 150 2.98 1.93 -29.19
CA ASN A 150 3.72 2.13 -30.44
C ASN A 150 2.75 1.96 -31.61
N PRO A 151 2.32 3.05 -32.27
CA PRO A 151 1.38 2.99 -33.39
C PRO A 151 1.92 2.25 -34.62
N GLY A 152 3.24 1.99 -34.70
CA GLY A 152 3.86 1.23 -35.79
C GLY A 152 3.97 -0.28 -35.56
N LYS A 153 3.39 -0.81 -34.46
CA LYS A 153 3.40 -2.24 -34.11
C LYS A 153 2.03 -2.94 -34.24
N ILE A 154 1.08 -2.33 -34.95
CA ILE A 154 -0.28 -2.86 -35.20
C ILE A 154 -0.37 -3.42 -36.61
#